data_AF-A0AAV5D4W9-F1
#
_entry.id   AF-A0AAV5D4W9-F1
#
_cell.length_a   1.000
_cell.length_b   1.000
_cell.length_c   1.000
_cell.angle_alpha   90.00
_cell.angle_beta   90.00
_cell.angle_gamma   90.00
#
_symmetry.space_group_name_H-M   'P 1'
#
loop_
_entity.id
_entity.type
_entity.pdbx_description
1 polymer ?
#
loop_
_entity_poly.entity_id
_entity_poly.type
_entity_poly.pdbx_seq_one_letter_code
_entity_poly.pdbx_strand_id
1 'polypeptide(L)' 'MDQRLEIPSNVDPQWASLIENCWDSDPRQRPSFLEIMERLREMQKQYTLQAQIQRNTSGMAN' A
#
# COMPACT_ATOMS: atom_id res chain seq x y z
N MET A 1 1.46 20.53 17.27
CA MET A 1 1.12 20.46 15.84
C MET A 1 1.54 19.10 15.35
N ASP A 2 0.59 18.25 14.98
CA ASP A 2 0.87 16.99 14.26
C ASP A 2 1.17 17.30 12.80
N GLN A 3 2.29 17.98 12.54
CA GLN A 3 2.68 18.29 11.18
C GLN A 3 3.16 17.01 10.49
N ARG A 4 2.35 16.51 9.56
CA ARG A 4 2.67 15.38 8.68
C ARG A 4 3.09 15.90 7.31
N LEU A 5 3.79 15.05 6.56
CA LEU A 5 4.11 15.33 5.16
C LEU A 5 2.84 15.18 4.33
N GLU A 6 2.75 15.97 3.26
CA GLU A 6 1.72 15.77 2.24
C GLU A 6 2.02 14.48 1.46
N ILE A 7 0.99 13.65 1.26
CA ILE A 7 1.10 12.44 0.45
C ILE A 7 0.85 12.83 -1.01
N PRO A 8 1.82 12.62 -1.92
CA PRO A 8 1.63 12.96 -3.33
C PRO A 8 0.48 12.17 -3.98
N SER A 9 -0.25 12.80 -4.91
CA SER A 9 -1.41 12.19 -5.58
C SER A 9 -1.07 11.02 -6.51
N ASN A 10 0.21 10.82 -6.84
CA ASN A 10 0.69 9.71 -7.67
C ASN A 10 1.14 8.49 -6.84
N VAL A 11 1.05 8.55 -5.52
CA VAL A 11 1.29 7.39 -4.65
C VAL A 11 0.16 6.37 -4.84
N ASP A 12 0.50 5.09 -4.86
CA ASP A 12 -0.50 4.01 -4.90
C ASP A 12 -1.50 4.19 -3.74
N PRO A 13 -2.81 4.13 -4.00
CA PRO A 13 -3.84 4.33 -2.97
C PRO A 13 -3.68 3.42 -1.74
N GLN A 14 -3.13 2.21 -1.90
CA GLN A 14 -2.90 1.29 -0.78
C GLN A 14 -1.76 1.78 0.12
N TRP A 15 -0.70 2.34 -0.46
CA TRP A 15 0.38 2.97 0.28
C TRP A 15 -0.10 4.25 0.98
N ALA A 16 -0.88 5.09 0.29
CA ALA A 16 -1.45 6.31 0.87
C ALA A 16 -2.31 5.99 2.09
N SER A 17 -3.25 5.04 1.96
CA SER A 17 -4.10 4.61 3.08
C SER A 17 -3.31 4.05 4.25
N LEU A 18 -2.25 3.26 4.00
CA LEU A 18 -1.42 2.73 5.09
C LEU A 18 -0.68 3.85 5.83
N ILE A 19 -0.14 4.83 5.10
CA ILE A 19 0.56 5.99 5.68
C ILE A 19 -0.42 6.81 6.52
N GLU A 20 -1.60 7.12 6.00
CA GLU A 20 -2.65 7.87 6.71
C GLU A 20 -3.06 7.17 8.00
N ASN A 21 -3.33 5.86 7.96
CA ASN A 21 -3.69 5.08 9.15
C ASN A 21 -2.57 5.09 10.21
N CYS A 22 -1.31 4.99 9.79
CA CYS A 22 -0.16 5.08 10.70
C CYS A 22 0.00 6.48 11.31
N TRP A 23 -0.47 7.53 10.62
CA TRP A 23 -0.40 8.92 11.04
C TRP A 23 -1.64 9.42 11.76
N ASP A 24 -2.61 8.54 12.07
CA ASP A 24 -3.84 8.94 12.75
C ASP A 24 -3.55 9.76 14.02
N SER A 25 -4.35 10.82 14.18
CA SER A 25 -4.25 11.75 15.31
C SER A 25 -4.62 11.07 16.62
N ASP A 26 -5.55 10.11 16.61
CA ASP A 26 -5.84 9.23 17.75
C ASP A 26 -4.88 8.03 17.74
N PRO A 27 -3.96 7.91 18.72
CA PRO A 27 -3.03 6.78 18.79
C PRO A 27 -3.72 5.41 18.83
N ARG A 28 -4.97 5.33 19.27
CA ARG A 28 -5.74 4.09 19.35
C ARG A 28 -6.29 3.63 17.99
N GLN A 29 -6.35 4.51 17.01
CA GLN A 29 -6.74 4.19 15.64
C GLN A 29 -5.56 3.74 14.78
N ARG A 30 -4.32 3.93 15.26
CA ARG A 30 -3.14 3.51 14.53
C ARG A 30 -3.07 1.97 14.49
N PRO A 31 -2.72 1.38 13.35
CA PRO A 31 -2.59 -0.05 13.24
C PRO A 31 -1.43 -0.55 14.11
N SER A 32 -1.62 -1.72 14.69
CA SER A 32 -0.57 -2.48 15.34
C SER A 32 0.49 -2.91 14.32
N PHE A 33 1.68 -3.24 14.80
CA PHE A 33 2.74 -3.78 13.96
C PHE A 33 2.31 -5.03 13.19
N LEU A 34 1.49 -5.89 13.81
CA LEU A 34 0.98 -7.10 13.16
C LEU A 34 0.06 -6.76 11.97
N GLU A 35 -0.87 -5.83 12.17
CA GLU A 35 -1.78 -5.36 11.10
C GLU A 35 -1.02 -4.70 9.95
N ILE A 36 0.04 -3.93 10.25
CA ILE A 36 0.93 -3.36 9.23
C ILE A 36 1.59 -4.50 8.43
N MET A 37 2.17 -5.49 9.10
CA MET A 37 2.84 -6.62 8.44
C MET A 37 1.87 -7.47 7.61
N GLU A 38 0.63 -7.62 8.04
CA GLU A 38 -0.42 -8.29 7.26
C GLU A 38 -0.78 -7.51 5.99
N ARG A 39 -1.02 -6.20 6.10
CA ARG A 39 -1.26 -5.33 4.93
C ARG A 39 -0.10 -5.36 3.94
N LEU A 40 1.13 -5.23 4.42
CA LEU A 40 2.33 -5.25 3.56
C LEU A 40 2.48 -6.56 2.80
N ARG A 41 2.24 -7.70 3.46
CA ARG A 41 2.27 -9.02 2.81
C ARG A 41 1.20 -9.14 1.74
N GLU A 42 0.00 -8.61 1.97
CA GLU A 42 -1.06 -8.63 0.97
C GLU A 42 -0.73 -7.75 -0.23
N MET A 43 -0.28 -6.51 0.00
CA MET A 43 0.17 -5.61 -1.06
C MET A 43 1.28 -6.25 -1.91
N GLN A 44 2.25 -6.92 -1.30
CA GLN A 44 3.32 -7.62 -2.00
C GLN A 44 2.78 -8.74 -2.93
N LYS A 45 1.79 -9.51 -2.48
CA LYS A 45 1.16 -10.55 -3.31
C LYS A 45 0.44 -9.93 -4.51
N GLN A 46 -0.29 -8.84 -4.30
CA GLN A 46 -1.00 -8.13 -5.36
C GLN A 46 -0.03 -7.60 -6.43
N TYR A 47 1.07 -6.96 -6.03
CA TYR A 47 2.11 -6.52 -6.98
C TYR A 47 2.72 -7.69 -7.75
N THR A 48 2.99 -8.80 -7.06
CA THR A 48 3.55 -10.01 -7.70
C THR A 48 2.59 -10.57 -8.76
N LEU A 49 1.30 -10.63 -8.44
CA LEU A 49 0.26 -11.10 -9.36
C LEU A 49 0.11 -10.17 -10.57
N GLN A 50 0.06 -8.85 -10.33
CA GLN A 50 -0.02 -7.87 -11.42
C GLN A 50 1.18 -7.98 -12.37
N ALA A 51 2.40 -8.14 -11.84
CA ALA A 51 3.61 -8.32 -12.64
C ALA A 51 3.59 -9.65 -13.43
N GLN A 52 2.93 -10.71 -12.94
CA GLN A 52 2.74 -11.96 -13.67
C GLN A 52 1.71 -11.78 -14.80
N ILE A 53 0.59 -11.12 -14.53
CA ILE A 53 -0.45 -10.83 -15.54
C ILE A 53 0.13 -10.00 -16.68
N GLN A 54 0.93 -8.96 -16.37
CA GLN A 54 1.60 -8.14 -17.37
C GLN A 54 2.54 -8.95 -18.27
N ARG A 55 3.29 -9.91 -17.69
CA ARG A 55 4.15 -10.81 -18.46
C ARG A 55 3.35 -11.75 -19.35
N ASN A 56 2.26 -12.33 -18.84
CA ASN A 56 1.43 -13.25 -19.61
C ASN A 56 0.70 -12.55 -20.76
N THR A 57 0.17 -11.35 -20.53
CA THR A 57 -0.51 -10.55 -21.58
C THR A 57 0.45 -10.11 -22.68
N SER A 58 1.68 -9.74 -22.33
CA SER A 58 2.73 -9.41 -23.30
C SER A 58 3.15 -10.61 -24.15
N GLY A 59 3.06 -11.84 -23.60
CA GLY A 59 3.35 -13.07 -24.34
C GLY A 59 2.25 -13.53 -25.29
N MET A 60 1.02 -13.01 -25.16
CA MET A 60 -0.12 -13.34 -26.06
C MET A 60 -0.24 -12.38 -27.26
N ALA A 61 0.56 -11.31 -27.30
CA ALA A 61 0.52 -10.28 -28.35
C ALA A 61 1.58 -10.47 -29.46
N ASN A 62 2.28 -11.61 -29.50
CA ASN A 62 3.26 -11.98 -30.53
C ASN A 62 2.79 -13.16 -31.37
#